data_AF-A0A8T4ZGA6-F1
#
_entry.id   AF-A0A8T4ZGA6-F1
#
_cell.length_a   1.000
_cell.length_b   1.000
_cell.length_c   1.000
_cell.angle_alpha   90.00
_cell.angle_beta   90.00
_cell.angle_gamma   90.00
#
_symmetry.space_group_name_H-M   'P 1'
#
loop_
_entity.id
_entity.type
_entity.pdbx_description
1 polymer ?
#
loop_
_entity_poly.entity_id
_entity_poly.type
_entity_poly.pdbx_seq_one_letter_code
_entity_poly.pdbx_strand_id
1 'polypeptide(L)' 'KLRLTVMAVADELASAGELVMGKAGGIPVALIRGYVYERGEGGARNMIRPRELDLFR' A
#
# COMPACT_ATOMS: atom_id res chain seq x y z
N LYS A 1 -14.54 17.39 -14.08
CA LYS A 1 -14.63 16.44 -12.96
C LYS A 1 -13.29 15.73 -12.84
N LEU A 2 -12.62 15.81 -11.69
CA LEU A 2 -11.43 14.97 -11.43
C LEU A 2 -11.90 13.52 -11.39
N ARG A 3 -11.30 12.67 -12.23
CA ARG A 3 -11.48 11.22 -12.16
C ARG A 3 -10.76 10.79 -10.89
N LEU A 4 -11.50 10.26 -9.91
CA LEU A 4 -10.97 9.94 -8.59
C LEU A 4 -9.67 9.12 -8.71
N THR A 5 -8.57 9.70 -8.24
CA THR A 5 -7.34 8.94 -7.95
C THR A 5 -7.65 8.14 -6.69
N VAL A 6 -7.69 6.82 -6.82
CA VAL A 6 -7.84 5.93 -5.66
C VAL A 6 -6.52 5.98 -4.89
N MET A 7 -6.56 6.37 -3.61
CA MET A 7 -5.37 6.38 -2.76
C MET A 7 -5.00 4.95 -2.36
N ALA A 8 -3.73 4.60 -2.52
CA ALA A 8 -3.19 3.29 -2.18
C ALA A 8 -2.71 3.26 -0.71
N VAL A 9 -3.63 3.47 0.24
CA VAL A 9 -3.33 3.60 1.68
C VAL A 9 -2.45 2.46 2.22
N ALA A 10 -2.69 1.23 1.77
CA ALA A 10 -1.88 0.08 2.19
C ALA A 10 -0.39 0.22 1.80
N ASP A 11 -0.11 0.80 0.62
CA ASP A 11 1.25 1.02 0.12
C ASP A 11 1.93 2.19 0.85
N GLU A 12 1.18 3.22 1.21
CA GLU A 12 1.67 4.34 2.04
C GLU A 12 2.10 3.86 3.43
N LEU A 13 1.28 3.00 4.06
CA LEU A 13 1.60 2.40 5.36
C LEU A 13 2.81 1.45 5.26
N ALA A 14 2.88 0.64 4.21
CA ALA A 14 4.04 -0.23 3.97
C ALA A 14 5.33 0.57 3.76
N SER A 15 5.25 1.66 2.98
CA SER A 15 6.37 2.58 2.75
C SER A 15 6.84 3.25 4.04
N ALA A 16 5.91 3.65 4.92
CA ALA A 16 6.26 4.17 6.24
C ALA A 16 6.94 3.10 7.13
N GLY A 17 6.46 1.86 7.10
CA GLY A 17 7.06 0.74 7.82
C GLY A 17 8.49 0.43 7.36
N GLU A 18 8.74 0.51 6.06
CA GLU A 18 10.07 0.29 5.47
C GLU A 18 11.14 1.23 6.06
N LEU A 19 10.78 2.47 6.40
CA LEU A 19 11.73 3.44 6.96
C LEU A 19 12.32 2.98 8.30
N VAL A 20 11.56 2.24 9.12
CA VAL A 20 12.00 1.74 10.42
C VAL A 20 12.51 0.30 10.36
N MET A 21 12.01 -0.50 9.42
CA MET A 21 12.49 -1.87 9.20
C MET A 21 13.89 -1.87 8.55
N GLY A 22 14.12 -0.92 7.64
CA GLY A 22 15.33 -0.86 6.84
C GLY A 22 15.48 -2.05 5.88
N LYS A 23 16.45 -1.96 4.96
CA LYS A 23 16.64 -2.98 3.91
C LYS A 23 17.31 -4.26 4.39
N ALA A 24 18.26 -4.15 5.32
CA ALA A 24 19.11 -5.26 5.76
C ALA A 24 19.36 -5.25 7.28
N GLY A 25 18.53 -4.53 8.05
CA GLY A 25 18.72 -4.33 9.49
C GLY A 25 18.26 -5.49 10.38
N GLY A 26 17.69 -6.55 9.81
CA GLY A 26 17.17 -7.68 10.58
C GLY A 26 15.91 -7.37 11.39
N ILE A 27 15.15 -6.32 11.01
CA ILE A 27 13.89 -5.91 11.65
C ILE A 27 12.73 -6.33 10.73
N PRO A 28 12.11 -7.50 10.94
CA PRO A 28 11.13 -8.05 9.99
C PRO A 28 9.70 -7.52 10.16
N VAL A 29 9.42 -6.77 11.23
CA VAL A 29 8.06 -6.32 11.57
C VAL A 29 8.09 -4.88 12.09
N ALA A 30 7.17 -4.06 11.57
CA ALA A 30 6.82 -2.74 12.12
C ALA A 30 5.37 -2.72 12.59
N LEU A 31 5.11 -2.11 13.74
CA LEU A 31 3.76 -1.92 14.28
C LEU A 31 3.33 -0.46 14.12
N ILE A 32 2.24 -0.24 13.39
CA ILE A 32 1.61 1.08 13.25
C ILE A 32 0.43 1.17 14.21
N ARG A 33 0.38 2.22 15.03
CA ARG A 33 -0.70 2.47 16.01
C ARG A 33 -1.31 3.85 15.78
N GLY A 34 -2.61 3.98 16.04
CA GLY A 34 -3.33 5.25 15.98
C GLY A 34 -3.81 5.66 14.57
N TYR A 35 -3.50 4.89 13.53
CA TYR A 35 -4.07 5.12 12.21
C TYR A 35 -5.49 4.57 12.12
N VAL A 36 -6.47 5.46 11.91
CA VAL A 36 -7.87 5.09 11.71
C VAL A 36 -8.06 4.73 10.24
N TYR A 37 -8.54 3.52 9.97
CA TYR A 37 -8.83 3.06 8.61
C TYR A 37 -10.20 2.38 8.57
N GLU A 38 -10.88 2.50 7.43
CA GLU A 38 -12.06 1.70 7.15
C GLU A 38 -11.63 0.33 6.64
N ARG A 39 -12.20 -0.72 7.22
CA ARG A 39 -11.90 -2.09 6.79
C ARG A 39 -12.51 -2.33 5.42
N GLY A 40 -11.66 -2.54 4.42
CA GLY A 40 -12.08 -3.01 3.11
C GLY A 40 -12.24 -4.54 3.05
N GLU A 41 -13.02 -5.02 2.09
CA GLU A 41 -13.17 -6.45 1.78
C GLU A 41 -12.14 -6.96 0.74
N GLY A 42 -11.39 -6.05 0.13
CA GLY A 42 -10.38 -6.36 -0.89
C GLY A 42 -9.04 -6.81 -0.33
N GLY A 43 -8.22 -7.41 -1.19
CA GLY A 43 -6.83 -7.77 -0.89
C GLY A 43 -5.83 -7.10 -1.82
N ALA A 44 -4.53 -7.30 -1.57
CA ALA A 44 -3.44 -6.70 -2.36
C ALA A 44 -3.53 -6.99 -3.88
N ARG A 45 -4.09 -8.15 -4.26
CA ARG A 45 -4.33 -8.51 -5.67
C ARG A 45 -5.24 -7.52 -6.39
N ASN A 46 -6.18 -6.90 -5.68
CA ASN A 46 -7.12 -5.94 -6.24
C ASN A 46 -6.45 -4.58 -6.52
N MET A 47 -5.27 -4.33 -5.96
CA MET A 47 -4.47 -3.14 -6.23
C MET A 47 -3.61 -3.27 -7.50
N ILE A 48 -3.43 -4.49 -8.02
CA ILE A 48 -2.67 -4.72 -9.24
C ILE A 48 -3.50 -4.27 -10.45
N ARG A 49 -2.89 -3.42 -11.29
CA ARG A 49 -3.54 -2.93 -12.51
C ARG A 49 -3.80 -4.10 -13.48
N PRO A 50 -5.04 -4.24 -14.00
CA PRO A 50 -5.34 -5.21 -15.04
C PRO A 50 -4.44 -4.99 -16.26
N ARG A 51 -4.05 -6.09 -16.93
CA ARG A 51 -3.07 -6.05 -18.02
C ARG A 51 -3.54 -5.17 -19.17
N GLU A 52 -4.84 -5.15 -19.42
CA GLU A 52 -5.47 -4.43 -20.53
C GLU A 52 -5.43 -2.90 -20.31
N LEU A 53 -5.25 -2.47 -19.06
CA LEU A 53 -5.20 -1.06 -18.66
C LEU A 53 -3.76 -0.58 -18.38
N ASP A 54 -2.78 -1.47 -18.48
CA ASP A 54 -1.39 -1.23 -18.09
C ASP A 54 -0.53 -0.85 -19.30
N LEU A 55 -0.49 0.44 -19.61
CA LEU A 55 0.19 0.99 -20.80
C LEU A 55 1.74 0.94 -20.73
N PHE A 56 2.30 0.59 -19.58
CA PHE A 56 3.74 0.63 -19.31
C PHE A 56 4.31 -0.73 -18.90
N ARG A 57 3.54 -1.79 -19.09
CA ARG A 57 3.98 -3.17 -18.83
C ARG A 57 4.92 -3.68 -19.91
#